data_AF-Q6RGN8-F1
#
_entry.id   AF-Q6RGN8-F1
#
_cell.length_a   1.000
_cell.length_b   1.000
_cell.length_c   1.000
_cell.angle_alpha   90.00
_cell.angle_beta   90.00
_cell.angle_gamma   90.00
#
_symmetry.space_group_name_H-M   'P 1'
#
loop_
_entity.id
_entity.type
_entity.pdbx_description
1 polymer ?
#
loop_
_entity_poly.entity_id
_entity_poly.type
_entity_poly.pdbx_seq_one_letter_code
_entity_poly.pdbx_strand_id
1 'polypeptide(L)' 'MWLPAPEMRGRLRRAAGFTQAQVAQALGVGRVQVARWETGYADPSGVRRTAYSRLLRELMRQHPEASPTAATT' A
#
# COMPACT_ATOMS: atom_id res chain seq x y z
N MET A 1 -11.51 -6.92 4.98
CA MET A 1 -10.33 -6.02 5.11
C MET A 1 -10.26 -5.09 3.91
N TRP A 2 -10.55 -3.79 4.08
CA TRP A 2 -10.54 -2.80 2.98
C TRP A 2 -9.13 -2.53 2.46
N LEU A 3 -8.98 -2.29 1.15
CA LEU A 3 -7.71 -2.01 0.48
C LEU A 3 -7.90 -0.88 -0.54
N PRO A 4 -7.04 0.16 -0.57
CA PRO A 4 -7.13 1.22 -1.57
C PRO A 4 -6.77 0.70 -2.97
N ALA A 5 -7.04 1.51 -3.99
CA ALA A 5 -6.69 1.21 -5.39
C ALA A 5 -5.18 0.92 -5.53
N PRO A 6 -4.75 0.03 -6.45
CA PRO A 6 -3.36 -0.38 -6.57
C PRO A 6 -2.36 0.78 -6.67
N GLU A 7 -2.62 1.73 -7.56
CA GLU A 7 -1.74 2.89 -7.77
C GLU A 7 -1.57 3.76 -6.52
N MET A 8 -2.65 3.90 -5.75
CA MET A 8 -2.67 4.68 -4.50
C MET A 8 -1.77 4.04 -3.44
N ARG A 9 -1.69 2.71 -3.39
CA ARG A 9 -0.81 1.98 -2.45
C ARG A 9 0.66 2.41 -2.63
N GLY A 10 1.12 2.45 -3.88
CA GLY A 10 2.47 2.87 -4.23
C GLY A 10 2.73 4.36 -4.05
N ARG A 11 1.70 5.21 -4.12
CA ARG A 11 1.79 6.66 -3.81
C ARG A 11 1.96 6.88 -2.31
N LEU A 12 1.09 6.28 -1.48
CA LEU A 12 1.15 6.36 -0.02
C LEU A 12 2.51 5.88 0.52
N ARG A 13 2.99 4.75 -0.01
CA ARG A 13 4.32 4.23 0.36
C ARG A 13 5.43 5.25 0.07
N ARG A 14 5.42 5.86 -1.12
CA ARG A 14 6.46 6.82 -1.53
C ARG A 14 6.37 8.14 -0.77
N ALA A 15 5.17 8.64 -0.50
CA ALA A 15 4.96 9.84 0.31
C ALA A 15 5.55 9.67 1.73
N ALA A 16 5.44 8.46 2.28
CA ALA A 16 6.04 8.09 3.56
C ALA A 16 7.54 7.73 3.48
N GLY A 17 8.19 7.91 2.33
CA GLY A 17 9.62 7.63 2.17
C GLY A 17 10.01 6.15 2.16
N PHE A 18 9.03 5.23 2.12
CA PHE A 18 9.31 3.80 2.13
C PHE A 18 9.62 3.25 0.73
N THR A 19 10.55 2.32 0.66
CA THR A 19 10.78 1.47 -0.52
C THR A 19 9.90 0.21 -0.47
N GLN A 20 9.66 -0.43 -1.62
CA GLN A 20 8.96 -1.71 -1.67
C GLN A 20 9.68 -2.79 -0.84
N ALA A 21 11.01 -2.74 -0.75
CA ALA A 21 11.80 -3.68 0.02
C ALA A 21 11.58 -3.51 1.53
N GLN A 22 11.55 -2.27 2.03
CA GLN A 22 11.27 -2.00 3.45
C GLN A 22 9.87 -2.45 3.85
N VAL A 23 8.87 -2.18 3.01
CA VAL A 23 7.50 -2.68 3.24
C VAL A 23 7.46 -4.21 3.21
N ALA A 24 8.18 -4.82 2.27
CA ALA A 24 8.24 -6.27 2.16
C ALA A 24 8.88 -6.92 3.39
N GLN A 25 9.98 -6.35 3.89
CA GLN A 25 10.64 -6.79 5.13
C GLN A 25 9.73 -6.68 6.34
N ALA A 26 9.01 -5.55 6.50
CA ALA A 26 8.07 -5.36 7.60
C ALA A 26 6.90 -6.36 7.58
N LEU A 27 6.55 -6.87 6.39
CA LEU A 27 5.44 -7.81 6.21
C LEU A 27 5.89 -9.27 6.05
N GLY A 28 7.20 -9.54 6.06
CA GLY A 28 7.77 -10.88 5.84
C GLY A 28 7.48 -11.46 4.44
N VAL A 29 7.45 -10.61 3.41
CA VAL A 29 7.20 -11.01 2.01
C VAL A 29 8.34 -10.60 1.09
N GLY A 30 8.32 -11.07 -0.16
CA GLY A 30 9.28 -10.63 -1.18
C GLY A 30 8.93 -9.25 -1.75
N ARG A 31 9.96 -8.45 -2.11
CA ARG A 31 9.80 -7.15 -2.78
C ARG A 31 8.89 -7.23 -4.02
N VAL A 32 9.05 -8.26 -4.84
CA VAL A 32 8.23 -8.49 -6.04
C VAL A 32 6.76 -8.71 -5.70
N GLN A 33 6.46 -9.31 -4.54
CA GLN A 33 5.08 -9.51 -4.08
C GLN A 33 4.42 -8.17 -3.76
N VAL A 34 5.12 -7.26 -3.07
CA VAL A 34 4.65 -5.89 -2.83
C VAL A 34 4.44 -5.14 -4.14
N ALA A 35 5.37 -5.26 -5.10
CA ALA A 35 5.22 -4.65 -6.41
C ALA A 35 3.95 -5.13 -7.13
N ARG A 36 3.67 -6.45 -7.12
CA ARG A 36 2.45 -7.02 -7.70
C ARG A 36 1.17 -6.52 -7.03
N TRP A 37 1.21 -6.25 -5.72
CA TRP A 37 0.09 -5.64 -5.00
C TRP A 37 -0.13 -4.18 -5.36
N GLU A 38 0.94 -3.42 -5.59
CA GLU A 38 0.88 -2.01 -5.99
C GLU A 38 0.48 -1.83 -7.47
N THR A 39 0.75 -2.81 -8.33
CA THR A 39 0.30 -2.79 -9.74
C THR A 39 -1.07 -3.42 -9.95
N GLY A 40 -1.63 -4.08 -8.94
CA GLY A 40 -2.91 -4.79 -9.05
C GLY A 40 -2.80 -6.14 -9.77
N TYR A 41 -1.58 -6.57 -10.13
CA TYR A 41 -1.32 -7.88 -10.73
C TYR A 41 -1.70 -9.03 -9.78
N ALA A 42 -1.58 -8.80 -8.46
CA ALA A 42 -2.07 -9.71 -7.44
C ALA A 42 -2.61 -8.91 -6.27
N ASP A 43 -3.42 -9.54 -5.41
CA ASP A 43 -3.89 -8.91 -4.19
C ASP A 43 -3.42 -9.69 -2.95
N PRO A 44 -3.06 -9.02 -1.84
CA PRO A 44 -2.69 -9.72 -0.62
C PRO A 44 -3.89 -10.46 -0.03
N SER A 45 -3.64 -11.65 0.52
CA SER A 45 -4.66 -12.50 1.14
C SER A 45 -4.37 -12.81 2.61
N GLY A 46 -5.41 -13.19 3.36
CA GLY A 46 -5.31 -13.60 4.76
C GLY A 46 -4.62 -12.59 5.67
N VAL A 47 -3.70 -13.07 6.50
CA VAL A 47 -2.95 -12.27 7.47
C VAL A 47 -2.15 -11.13 6.81
N ARG A 48 -1.61 -11.36 5.61
CA ARG A 48 -0.85 -10.35 4.85
C ARG A 48 -1.74 -9.19 4.39
N ARG A 49 -2.98 -9.48 3.97
CA ARG A 49 -3.98 -8.44 3.66
C ARG A 49 -4.25 -7.57 4.87
N THR A 50 -4.35 -8.20 6.04
CA THR A 50 -4.58 -7.50 7.30
C THR A 50 -3.41 -6.60 7.67
N ALA A 51 -2.18 -7.11 7.66
CA ALA A 51 -1.01 -6.30 7.96
C ALA A 51 -0.83 -5.14 6.96
N TYR A 52 -1.00 -5.41 5.66
CA TYR A 52 -0.81 -4.40 4.63
C TYR A 52 -1.87 -3.31 4.64
N SER A 53 -3.15 -3.66 4.81
CA SER A 53 -4.21 -2.65 4.94
C SER A 53 -4.08 -1.80 6.20
N ARG A 54 -3.59 -2.35 7.32
CA ARG A 54 -3.29 -1.58 8.53
C ARG A 54 -2.17 -0.57 8.27
N LEU A 55 -1.08 -1.00 7.65
CA LEU A 55 0.00 -0.11 7.22
C LEU A 55 -0.55 1.02 6.34
N LEU A 56 -1.33 0.71 5.31
CA LEU A 56 -1.86 1.72 4.39
C LEU A 56 -2.82 2.71 5.06
N ARG A 57 -3.65 2.27 6.02
CA ARG A 57 -4.50 3.18 6.81
C ARG A 57 -3.69 4.16 7.63
N GLU A 58 -2.61 3.67 8.26
CA GLU A 58 -1.69 4.51 9.01
C GLU A 58 -1.00 5.54 8.11
N LEU A 59 -0.54 5.12 6.93
CA LEU A 59 0.07 6.03 5.96
C LEU A 59 -0.94 7.08 5.45
N MET A 60 -2.19 6.71 5.22
CA MET A 60 -3.24 7.68 4.83
C MET A 60 -3.49 8.73 5.91
N ARG A 61 -3.43 8.34 7.20
CA ARG A 61 -3.59 9.27 8.31
C ARG A 61 -2.42 10.26 8.42
N GLN A 62 -1.22 9.82 8.09
CA GLN A 62 0.00 10.64 8.13
C GLN A 62 0.18 11.49 6.87
N HIS A 63 -0.28 10.99 5.72
CA HIS A 63 -0.15 11.63 4.40
C HIS A 63 -1.52 11.81 3.73
N PRO A 64 -2.38 12.68 4.28
CA PRO A 64 -3.68 12.97 3.67
C PRO A 64 -3.54 13.52 2.23
N GLU A 65 -2.45 14.21 1.92
CA GLU A 65 -2.13 14.76 0.59
C GLU A 65 -1.84 13.69 -0.48
N ALA A 66 -1.44 12.49 -0.04
CA ALA A 66 -1.18 11.35 -0.93
C ALA A 66 -2.43 10.45 -1.10
N SER A 67 -3.51 10.74 -0.38
CA SER A 67 -4.83 10.16 -0.64
C SER A 67 -5.42 10.81 -1.89
N PRO A 68 -6.23 10.10 -2.69
CA PRO A 68 -6.79 10.69 -3.89
C PRO A 68 -7.68 11.85 -3.44
N THR A 69 -7.31 13.06 -3.83
CA THR A 69 -8.28 14.08 -4.17
C THR A 69 -9.30 13.39 -5.05
N ALA A 70 -10.56 13.38 -4.62
CA ALA A 70 -11.68 12.90 -5.42
C ALA A 70 -11.46 13.40 -6.85
N ALA A 71 -11.27 12.48 -7.79
CA ALA A 71 -11.38 12.79 -9.20
C ALA A 71 -12.85 13.08 -9.45
N THR A 72 -13.25 14.32 -9.18
CA THR A 72 -14.42 14.94 -9.78
C THR A 72 -14.02 15.28 -11.20
N THR A 73 -14.44 14.48 -12.17
CA THR A 73 -14.92 14.87 -13.50
C THR A 73 -15.50 13.64 -14.17
#